data_AF-A0A381YUU8-F1
#
_entry.id   AF-A0A381YUU8-F1
#
_cell.length_a   1.000
_cell.length_b   1.000
_cell.length_c   1.000
_cell.angle_alpha   90.00
_cell.angle_beta   90.00
_cell.angle_gamma   90.00
#
_symmetry.space_group_name_H-M   'P 1'
#
loop_
_entity.id
_entity.type
_entity.pdbx_description
1 polymer ?
#
loop_
_entity_poly.entity_id
_entity_poly.type
_entity_poly.pdbx_seq_one_letter_code
_entity_poly.pdbx_strand_id
1 'polypeptide(L)' 'MIHIKNKKKPLEVTVEEMRKFSLSYLEKYAPSKQQLKTYLLKKYLNKTALNIKKQDITGLIDIVLSDLEKSKFI' A
#
# COMPACT_ATOMS: atom_id res chain seq x y z
N MET A 1 -24.21 24.96 -12.47
CA MET A 1 -22.81 24.88 -11.99
C MET A 1 -22.43 23.40 -11.89
N ILE A 2 -21.52 22.92 -12.74
CA ILE A 2 -21.16 21.50 -12.80
C ILE A 2 -20.07 21.24 -11.76
N HIS A 3 -20.37 20.44 -10.74
CA HIS A 3 -19.36 19.97 -9.78
C HIS A 3 -18.63 18.75 -10.36
N ILE A 4 -17.59 18.97 -11.18
CA ILE A 4 -16.59 17.94 -11.46
C ILE A 4 -15.71 17.80 -10.22
N LYS A 5 -16.12 16.93 -9.28
CA LYS A 5 -15.26 16.55 -8.15
C LYS A 5 -14.20 15.58 -8.69
N ASN A 6 -12.98 16.10 -8.77
CA ASN A 6 -11.75 15.46 -9.23
C ASN A 6 -11.65 13.96 -8.88
N LYS A 7 -11.39 13.13 -9.90
CA LYS A 7 -11.10 11.68 -9.87
C LYS A 7 -9.77 11.32 -9.16
N LYS A 8 -9.39 11.98 -8.06
CA LYS A 8 -8.17 11.64 -7.28
C LYS A 8 -8.38 10.53 -6.24
N LYS A 9 -9.63 10.14 -6.00
CA LYS A 9 -10.02 9.13 -4.99
C LYS A 9 -9.36 7.75 -5.09
N PRO A 10 -8.97 7.16 -6.25
CA PRO A 10 -8.48 5.78 -6.23
C PRO A 10 -7.08 5.63 -5.61
N LEU A 11 -6.18 6.61 -5.77
CA LEU A 11 -4.80 6.46 -5.31
C LEU A 11 -4.63 6.71 -3.81
N GLU A 12 -5.25 7.76 -3.25
CA GLU A 12 -5.18 8.05 -1.82
C GLU A 12 -5.78 6.92 -0.97
N VAL A 13 -6.93 6.38 -1.41
CA VAL A 13 -7.56 5.21 -0.78
C VAL A 13 -6.63 3.99 -0.80
N THR A 14 -5.84 3.82 -1.86
CA THR A 14 -4.91 2.68 -1.98
C THR A 14 -3.74 2.79 -0.99
N VAL A 15 -3.23 4.01 -0.73
CA VAL A 15 -2.12 4.24 0.22
C VAL A 15 -2.57 4.01 1.66
N GLU A 16 -3.73 4.56 2.06
CA GLU A 16 -4.29 4.34 3.39
C GLU A 16 -4.60 2.85 3.65
N GLU A 17 -5.17 2.15 2.66
CA GLU A 17 -5.36 0.70 2.76
C GLU A 17 -4.04 -0.05 2.92
N MET A 18 -3.01 0.28 2.11
CA MET A 18 -1.68 -0.35 2.21
C MET A 18 -1.08 -0.14 3.60
N ARG A 19 -1.16 1.08 4.13
CA ARG A 19 -0.64 1.40 5.47
C ARG A 19 -1.35 0.62 6.56
N LYS A 20 -2.68 0.55 6.52
CA LYS A 20 -3.48 -0.24 7.47
C LYS A 20 -3.10 -1.72 7.44
N PHE A 21 -2.87 -2.27 6.25
CA PHE A 21 -2.42 -3.66 6.12
C PHE A 21 -1.00 -3.87 6.62
N SER A 22 -0.11 -2.91 6.39
CA SER A 22 1.25 -2.98 6.92
C SER A 22 1.26 -3.00 8.44
N LEU A 23 0.55 -2.05 9.07
CA LEU A 23 0.48 -1.95 10.54
C LEU A 23 -0.13 -3.21 11.17
N SER A 24 -1.25 -3.69 10.63
CA SER A 24 -1.89 -4.91 11.14
C SER A 24 -1.00 -6.15 11.01
N TYR A 25 -0.18 -6.23 9.97
CA TYR A 25 0.77 -7.33 9.79
C TYR A 25 2.01 -7.18 10.69
N LEU A 26 2.48 -5.94 10.90
CA LEU A 26 3.58 -5.60 11.80
C LEU A 26 3.24 -5.97 13.25
N GLU A 27 2.07 -5.55 13.73
CA GLU A 27 1.60 -5.83 15.10
C GLU A 27 1.51 -7.34 15.38
N LYS A 28 1.13 -8.14 14.39
CA LYS A 28 0.89 -9.57 14.59
C LYS A 28 2.15 -10.43 14.53
N TYR A 29 3.14 -10.03 13.74
CA TYR A 29 4.25 -10.92 13.36
C TYR A 29 5.65 -10.33 13.50
N ALA A 30 5.80 -9.04 13.81
CA ALA A 30 7.09 -8.33 13.79
C ALA A 30 7.98 -8.71 12.57
N PRO A 31 7.42 -8.69 11.34
CA PRO A 31 8.08 -9.13 10.12
C PRO A 31 9.27 -8.21 9.76
N SER A 32 10.24 -8.76 9.05
CA SER A 32 11.30 -7.97 8.41
C SER A 32 10.78 -7.13 7.24
N LYS A 33 11.53 -6.10 6.83
CA LYS A 33 11.22 -5.25 5.66
C LYS A 33 10.92 -6.07 4.40
N GLN A 34 11.73 -7.11 4.15
CA GLN A 34 11.56 -7.98 2.99
C GLN A 34 10.29 -8.84 3.08
N GLN A 35 9.94 -9.30 4.29
CA GLN A 35 8.71 -10.05 4.53
C GLN A 35 7.47 -9.17 4.34
N LEU A 36 7.52 -7.92 4.84
CA LEU A 36 6.43 -6.96 4.66
C LEU A 36 6.23 -6.60 3.18
N LYS A 37 7.33 -6.39 2.43
CA LYS A 37 7.28 -6.16 0.97
C LYS A 37 6.61 -7.34 0.24
N THR A 38 7.01 -8.56 0.59
CA THR A 38 6.45 -9.79 0.00
C THR A 38 4.97 -9.98 0.34
N TYR A 39 4.58 -9.70 1.59
CA TYR A 39 3.18 -9.77 2.03
C TYR A 39 2.29 -8.81 1.24
N LEU A 40 2.69 -7.54 1.14
CA LEU A 40 1.94 -6.53 0.40
C LEU A 40 1.86 -6.91 -1.09
N LEU A 41 2.99 -7.30 -1.70
CA LEU A 41 3.00 -7.72 -3.10
C LEU A 41 2.03 -8.87 -3.36
N LYS A 42 2.07 -9.94 -2.54
CA LYS A 42 1.16 -11.09 -2.67
C LYS A 42 -0.31 -10.68 -2.52
N LYS A 43 -0.60 -9.78 -1.59
CA LYS A 43 -1.96 -9.30 -1.32
C LYS A 43 -2.54 -8.50 -2.49
N TYR A 44 -1.74 -7.61 -3.08
CA TYR A 44 -2.19 -6.77 -4.19
C TYR A 44 -2.14 -7.49 -5.54
N LEU A 45 -1.25 -8.46 -5.73
CA LEU A 45 -1.25 -9.37 -6.90
C LEU A 45 -2.51 -10.25 -6.94
N ASN A 46 -2.99 -10.73 -5.79
CA ASN A 46 -4.25 -11.46 -5.71
C ASN A 46 -5.49 -10.55 -5.90
N LYS A 47 -5.37 -9.25 -5.56
CA LYS A 47 -6.42 -8.23 -5.81
C LYS A 47 -6.42 -7.70 -7.27
N THR A 48 -5.42 -8.03 -8.12
CA THR A 48 -5.23 -7.42 -9.45
C THR A 48 -6.20 -7.92 -10.54
N ALA A 49 -7.35 -8.49 -10.17
CA ALA A 49 -8.52 -8.46 -11.05
C ALA A 49 -8.94 -7.00 -11.39
N LEU A 50 -8.48 -6.03 -10.59
CA LEU A 50 -8.61 -4.60 -10.83
C LEU A 50 -7.43 -4.09 -11.66
N ASN A 51 -7.76 -3.38 -12.74
CA ASN A 51 -6.97 -2.80 -13.85
C ASN A 51 -5.81 -1.85 -13.44
N ILE A 52 -5.00 -2.21 -12.45
CA ILE A 52 -3.88 -1.43 -11.89
C ILE A 52 -2.57 -2.07 -12.36
N LYS A 53 -1.65 -1.27 -12.90
CA LYS A 53 -0.36 -1.78 -13.39
C LYS A 53 0.49 -2.26 -12.22
N LYS A 54 1.21 -3.38 -12.41
CA LYS A 54 2.13 -3.93 -11.40
C LYS A 54 3.16 -2.89 -10.92
N GLN A 55 3.63 -2.04 -11.82
CA GLN A 55 4.59 -0.96 -11.54
C GLN A 55 4.05 0.05 -10.52
N ASP A 56 2.78 0.44 -10.64
CA ASP A 56 2.13 1.37 -9.70
C ASP A 56 2.04 0.74 -8.30
N ILE A 57 1.72 -0.56 -8.22
CA ILE A 57 1.67 -1.29 -6.94
C ILE A 57 3.05 -1.30 -6.27
N THR A 58 4.11 -1.64 -7.01
CA THR A 58 5.48 -1.62 -6.46
C THR A 58 5.89 -0.22 -5.99
N GLY A 59 5.58 0.83 -6.76
CA GLY A 59 5.88 2.21 -6.37
C GLY A 59 5.15 2.62 -5.09
N LEU A 60 3.87 2.27 -4.96
CA LEU A 60 3.09 2.53 -3.74
C LEU A 60 3.63 1.76 -2.53
N ILE A 61 4.04 0.50 -2.70
CA ILE A 61 4.67 -0.30 -1.64
C ILE A 61 5.96 0.37 -1.16
N ASP A 62 6.83 0.82 -2.07
CA ASP A 62 8.10 1.46 -1.67
C ASP A 62 7.87 2.82 -0.97
N ILE A 63 6.84 3.58 -1.35
CA ILE A 63 6.43 4.80 -0.62
C ILE A 63 5.99 4.46 0.81
N VAL A 64 5.12 3.46 0.97
CA VAL A 64 4.61 3.04 2.28
C VAL A 64 5.72 2.46 3.16
N LEU A 65 6.63 1.67 2.60
CA LEU A 65 7.79 1.18 3.33
C LEU A 65 8.70 2.33 3.80
N SER A 66 8.95 3.31 2.93
CA SER A 66 9.75 4.49 3.28
C SER A 66 9.09 5.33 4.38
N ASP A 67 7.75 5.45 4.36
CA ASP A 67 6.99 6.14 5.41
C ASP A 67 7.05 5.42 6.76
N LEU A 68 6.99 4.09 6.75
CA LEU A 68 7.10 3.27 7.95
C LEU A 68 8.51 3.32 8.56
N GLU A 69 9.57 3.34 7.73
CA GLU A 69 10.95 3.54 8.19
C GLU A 69 11.15 4.92 8.82
N LYS A 70 10.65 5.98 8.16
CA LYS A 70 10.69 7.35 8.72
C LYS A 70 9.95 7.44 10.06
N SER A 71 8.87 6.69 10.18
CA SER A 71 8.03 6.62 11.39
C SER A 71 8.57 5.64 12.45
N LYS A 72 9.70 4.97 12.21
CA LYS A 72 10.34 3.97 13.10
C LYS A 72 9.43 2.79 13.48
N PHE A 73 8.48 2.41 12.62
CA PHE A 73 7.67 1.20 12.80
C PHE A 73 8.41 -0.07 12.38
N ILE A 74 9.48 0.07 11.59
CA ILE A 74 10.38 -0.96 11.04
C ILE A 74 11.75 -0.32 10.89
#